data_AF-A0A6B3SWT4-F1
#
_entry.id   AF-A0A6B3SWT4-F1
#
_cell.length_a   1.000
_cell.length_b   1.000
_cell.length_c   1.000
_cell.angle_alpha   90.00
_cell.angle_beta   90.00
_cell.angle_gamma   90.00
#
_symmetry.space_group_name_H-M   'P 1'
#
loop_
_entity.id
_entity.type
_entity.pdbx_description
1 polymer ?
#
loop_
_entity_poly.entity_id
_entity_poly.type
_entity_poly.pdbx_seq_one_letter_code
_entity_poly.pdbx_strand_id
1 'polypeptide(L)' 'GLARSSNTTPVVVMRFEGENEAALQRIQAEFRAAILASKPDAELKF' A
#
# COMPACT_ATOMS: atom_id res chain seq x y z
N GLY A 1 0.19 -3.95 -7.11
CA GLY A 1 0.20 -2.57 -6.60
C GLY A 1 1.55 -1.94 -6.86
N LEU A 2 1.61 -0.62 -6.99
CA LEU A 2 2.85 0.16 -7.11
C LEU A 2 3.03 0.99 -5.85
N ALA A 3 4.22 0.96 -5.24
CA ALA A 3 4.61 1.85 -4.15
C ALA A 3 5.91 2.57 -4.52
N ARG A 4 5.98 3.89 -4.34
CA ARG A 4 7.19 4.67 -4.60
C ARG A 4 7.36 5.81 -3.61
N SER A 5 8.60 6.19 -3.34
CA SER A 5 8.89 7.44 -2.65
C SER A 5 8.45 8.64 -3.49
N SER A 6 7.84 9.64 -2.85
CA SER A 6 7.59 10.93 -3.49
C SER A 6 8.92 11.66 -3.69
N ASN A 7 9.04 12.37 -4.82
CA ASN A 7 10.24 13.12 -5.17
C ASN A 7 10.26 14.51 -4.54
N THR A 8 9.13 14.98 -4.01
CA THR A 8 8.95 16.37 -3.54
C THR A 8 8.46 16.46 -2.09
N THR A 9 7.99 15.36 -1.51
CA THR A 9 7.49 15.30 -0.14
C THR A 9 7.96 14.03 0.54
N PRO A 10 8.17 14.01 1.86
CA PRO A 10 8.68 12.84 2.58
C PRO A 10 7.56 11.81 2.84
N VAL A 11 6.90 11.37 1.77
CA VAL A 11 5.78 10.40 1.81
C VAL A 11 5.98 9.29 0.78
N VAL A 12 5.40 8.13 1.05
CA VAL A 12 5.28 7.05 0.07
C VAL A 12 3.91 7.14 -0.59
N VAL A 13 3.89 7.12 -1.92
CA VAL A 13 2.66 7.12 -2.72
C VAL A 13 2.41 5.72 -3.24
N MET A 14 1.18 5.24 -3.12
CA MET A 14 0.76 3.91 -3.55
C MET A 14 -0.41 3.97 -4.53
N ARG A 15 -0.39 3.09 -5.53
CA ARG A 15 -1.50 2.87 -6.46
C ARG A 15 -1.83 1.38 -6.53
N PHE A 16 -3.10 1.05 -6.36
CA PHE A 16 -3.61 -0.30 -6.48
C PHE A 16 -4.58 -0.37 -7.65
N GLU A 17 -4.55 -1.48 -8.36
CA GLU A 17 -5.42 -1.77 -9.49
C GLU A 17 -5.73 -3.27 -9.43
N GLY A 18 -7.00 -3.61 -9.59
CA GLY A 18 -7.50 -4.96 -9.59
C GLY A 18 -8.71 -5.05 -10.51
N GLU A 19 -8.89 -6.20 -11.15
CA GLU A 19 -9.95 -6.42 -12.14
C GLU A 19 -11.36 -6.34 -11.54
N ASN A 20 -11.47 -6.49 -10.22
CA ASN A 20 -12.68 -6.33 -9.45
C ASN A 20 -12.33 -5.91 -8.02
N GLU A 21 -13.35 -5.57 -7.23
CA GLU A 21 -13.18 -5.09 -5.86
C GLU A 21 -12.52 -6.13 -4.94
N ALA A 22 -12.86 -7.42 -5.08
CA ALA A 22 -12.24 -8.48 -4.29
C ALA A 22 -10.73 -8.63 -4.59
N ALA A 23 -10.35 -8.53 -5.85
CA ALA A 23 -8.95 -8.55 -6.27
C ALA A 23 -8.20 -7.32 -5.75
N LEU A 24 -8.82 -6.14 -5.78
CA LEU A 24 -8.26 -4.91 -5.24
C LEU A 24 -8.00 -5.01 -3.73
N GLN A 25 -8.99 -5.50 -2.97
CA GLN A 25 -8.88 -5.70 -1.53
C GLN A 25 -7.79 -6.71 -1.16
N ARG A 26 -7.66 -7.81 -1.92
CA ARG A 26 -6.58 -8.79 -1.70
C ARG A 26 -5.20 -8.15 -1.87
N ILE A 27 -5.00 -7.37 -2.93
CA ILE A 27 -3.72 -6.70 -3.17
C ILE A 27 -3.42 -5.68 -2.05
N GLN A 28 -4.42 -4.92 -1.61
CA GLN A 28 -4.26 -3.99 -0.48
C GLN A 28 -3.88 -4.73 0.81
N ALA A 29 -4.54 -5.85 1.10
CA ALA A 29 -4.27 -6.66 2.29
C ALA A 29 -2.83 -7.22 2.30
N GLU A 30 -2.34 -7.73 1.17
CA GLU A 30 -0.96 -8.21 1.03
C GLU A 30 0.06 -7.09 1.28
N PHE A 31 -0.17 -5.90 0.71
CA PHE A 31 0.69 -4.74 0.96
C PHE A 31 0.65 -4.29 2.42
N ARG A 32 -0.54 -4.27 3.04
CA ARG A 32 -0.71 -3.95 4.46
C ARG A 32 0.10 -4.90 5.33
N ALA A 33 0.03 -6.20 5.09
CA ALA A 33 0.79 -7.20 5.83
C ALA A 33 2.31 -6.99 5.67
N ALA A 34 2.78 -6.79 4.43
CA ALA A 34 4.21 -6.58 4.15
C ALA A 34 4.76 -5.29 4.81
N ILE A 35 3.99 -4.20 4.77
CA ILE A 35 4.39 -2.93 5.38
C ILE A 35 4.40 -3.04 6.90
N LEU A 36 3.36 -3.61 7.52
CA LEU A 36 3.30 -3.76 8.98
C LEU A 36 4.37 -4.73 9.51
N ALA A 37 4.78 -5.73 8.73
CA ALA A 37 5.93 -6.56 9.08
C ALA A 37 7.25 -5.76 9.16
N SER A 38 7.39 -4.73 8.33
CA SER A 38 8.60 -3.88 8.29
C SER A 38 8.52 -2.67 9.22
N LYS A 39 7.32 -2.11 9.39
CA LYS A 39 7.01 -0.96 10.23
C LYS A 39 5.65 -1.20 10.93
N PRO A 40 5.66 -1.88 12.08
CA PRO A 40 4.44 -2.26 12.80
C PRO A 40 3.54 -1.09 13.17
N ASP A 41 4.13 0.08 13.47
CA ASP A 41 3.39 1.29 13.87
C ASP A 41 3.00 2.18 12.69
N ALA A 42 3.01 1.66 11.45
CA ALA A 42 2.62 2.42 10.27
C ALA A 42 1.10 2.61 10.20
N GLU A 43 0.63 3.86 10.15
CA GLU A 43 -0.75 4.18 9.85
C GLU A 43 -1.02 4.11 8.33
N LEU A 44 -1.71 3.06 7.89
CA LEU A 44 -2.05 2.83 6.48
C LEU A 44 -3.50 3.23 6.20
N LYS A 45 -3.69 4.31 5.44
CA LYS A 45 -4.99 4.94 5.12
C LYS A 45 -5.59 4.46 3.79
N PHE A 46 -5.52 3.16 3.51
CA PHE A 46 -6.09 2.53 2.33
C PHE A 46 -6.70 1.16 2.65
#